data_AF-A0A1Y4HHG8-F1
#
_entry.id   AF-A0A1Y4HHG8-F1
#
_cell.length_a   1.000
_cell.length_b   1.000
_cell.length_c   1.000
_cell.angle_alpha   90.00
_cell.angle_beta   90.00
_cell.angle_gamma   90.00
#
_symmetry.space_group_name_H-M   'P 1'
#
loop_
_entity.id
_entity.type
_entity.pdbx_description
1 polymer ?
#
loop_
_entity_poly.entity_id
_entity_poly.type
_entity_poly.pdbx_seq_one_letter_code
_entity_poly.pdbx_strand_id
1 'polypeptide(L)'
;MEENKSSVYVYTDNQKRILRCEGGYTLGNIKNFTGWTLIDKGNGDRYNLCQSHYFVDGLYTEDGILRYKLVENAAQARTEEEIQADRDAMPKPVIPPTNSELEAENKILKAQLQAATDRQDFLEDCIAEMAMQVYAV
;
A
#
# COMPACT_ATOMS: atom_id res chain seq x y z
N MET A 1 26.55 -36.84 -19.50
CA MET A 1 25.19 -36.30 -19.62
C MET A 1 25.31 -34.83 -19.32
N GLU A 2 24.90 -33.96 -20.25
CA GLU A 2 24.82 -32.54 -19.98
C GLU A 2 23.69 -32.36 -18.95
N GLU A 3 24.05 -32.14 -17.69
CA GLU A 3 23.04 -31.89 -16.65
C GLU A 3 22.22 -30.67 -17.06
N ASN A 4 20.90 -30.84 -17.19
CA ASN A 4 19.98 -29.77 -17.55
C ASN A 4 20.00 -28.67 -16.48
N LYS A 5 20.87 -27.67 -16.67
CA LYS A 5 20.97 -26.50 -15.81
C LYS A 5 19.75 -25.61 -15.99
N SER A 6 19.09 -25.30 -14.89
CA SER A 6 18.01 -24.34 -14.84
C SER A 6 18.58 -22.91 -14.78
N SER A 7 18.00 -22.05 -15.60
CA SER A 7 18.35 -20.62 -15.64
C SER A 7 17.46 -19.83 -14.70
N VAL A 8 18.02 -18.83 -14.03
CA VAL A 8 17.31 -17.95 -13.09
C VAL A 8 17.30 -16.53 -13.63
N TYR A 9 16.10 -16.00 -13.81
CA TYR A 9 15.84 -14.66 -14.28
C TYR A 9 15.16 -13.85 -13.19
N VAL A 10 15.50 -12.57 -13.09
CA VAL A 10 14.82 -11.63 -12.21
C VAL A 10 14.20 -10.48 -12.99
N TYR A 11 13.05 -10.02 -12.51
CA TYR A 11 12.38 -8.83 -13.01
C TYR A 11 12.56 -7.70 -12.01
N THR A 12 12.97 -6.52 -12.47
CA THR A 12 13.25 -5.38 -11.60
C THR A 12 12.33 -4.20 -11.88
N ASP A 13 12.13 -3.35 -10.87
CA ASP A 13 11.53 -2.03 -11.06
C ASP A 13 12.52 -1.00 -11.65
N ASN A 14 12.09 0.26 -11.72
CA ASN A 14 12.90 1.39 -12.18
C ASN A 14 14.12 1.69 -11.27
N GLN A 15 14.07 1.30 -9.99
CA GLN A 15 15.16 1.45 -9.01
C GLN A 15 16.04 0.20 -8.92
N LYS A 16 15.89 -0.76 -9.86
CA LYS A 16 16.62 -2.03 -9.90
C LYS A 16 16.35 -2.94 -8.70
N ARG A 17 15.23 -2.76 -7.99
CA ARG A 17 14.79 -3.68 -6.93
C ARG A 17 14.13 -4.91 -7.56
N ILE A 18 14.44 -6.10 -7.05
CA ILE A 18 14.00 -7.37 -7.64
C ILE A 18 12.57 -7.67 -7.20
N LEU A 19 11.62 -7.54 -8.12
CA LEU A 19 10.19 -7.81 -7.89
C LEU A 19 9.84 -9.28 -8.02
N ARG A 20 10.51 -10.01 -8.93
CA ARG A 20 10.22 -11.41 -9.22
C ARG A 20 11.48 -12.19 -9.54
N CYS A 21 11.42 -13.48 -9.26
CA CYS A 21 12.44 -14.47 -9.58
C CYS A 21 11.75 -15.64 -10.28
N GLU A 22 12.16 -15.95 -11.52
CA GLU A 22 11.56 -17.02 -12.33
C GLU A 22 12.67 -17.87 -12.95
N GLY A 23 12.46 -19.18 -12.98
CA GLY A 23 13.50 -20.11 -13.40
C GLY A 23 13.09 -21.56 -13.19
N GLY A 24 13.78 -22.47 -13.89
CA GLY A 24 13.45 -23.89 -13.86
C GLY A 24 11.98 -24.17 -14.19
N TYR A 25 11.22 -24.71 -13.24
CA TYR A 25 9.80 -25.05 -13.45
C TYR A 25 8.92 -23.83 -13.70
N THR A 26 9.33 -22.65 -13.26
CA THR A 26 8.53 -21.44 -13.40
C THR A 26 8.93 -20.61 -14.62
N LEU A 27 9.91 -21.06 -15.41
CA LEU A 27 10.37 -20.35 -16.62
C LEU A 27 9.23 -20.14 -17.62
N GLY A 28 8.27 -21.07 -17.70
CA GLY A 28 7.08 -20.95 -18.56
C GLY A 28 6.12 -19.81 -18.19
N ASN A 29 6.29 -19.20 -17.01
CA ASN A 29 5.55 -18.00 -16.59
C ASN A 29 6.03 -16.75 -17.35
N ILE A 30 7.29 -16.74 -17.81
CA ILE A 30 7.84 -15.65 -18.60
C ILE A 30 7.35 -15.78 -20.04
N LYS A 31 6.35 -14.97 -20.42
CA LYS A 31 5.88 -14.90 -21.81
C LYS A 31 6.75 -14.01 -22.69
N ASN A 32 7.41 -13.03 -22.08
CA ASN A 32 8.31 -12.09 -22.73
C ASN A 32 9.45 -11.75 -21.76
N PHE A 33 10.69 -11.83 -22.22
CA PHE A 33 11.89 -11.52 -21.45
C PHE A 33 12.20 -10.02 -21.33
N THR A 34 11.36 -9.14 -21.89
CA THR A 34 11.49 -7.69 -21.71
C THR A 34 11.44 -7.33 -20.22
N GLY A 35 12.49 -6.66 -19.72
CA GLY A 35 12.64 -6.30 -18.30
C GLY A 35 13.17 -7.44 -17.40
N TRP A 36 13.38 -8.64 -17.95
CA TRP A 36 14.03 -9.74 -17.23
C TRP A 36 15.54 -9.72 -17.44
N THR A 37 16.28 -10.03 -16.39
CA THR A 37 17.74 -10.20 -16.43
C THR A 37 18.10 -11.59 -15.98
N LEU A 38 18.91 -12.30 -16.77
CA LEU A 38 19.50 -13.58 -16.37
C LEU A 38 20.58 -13.31 -15.33
N ILE A 39 20.45 -13.89 -14.13
CA ILE A 39 21.40 -13.68 -13.04
C ILE A 39 22.25 -14.91 -12.73
N ASP A 40 21.77 -16.10 -13.08
CA ASP A 40 22.45 -17.34 -12.67
C ASP A 40 21.96 -18.56 -13.47
N LYS A 41 22.76 -19.64 -13.46
CA LYS A 41 22.46 -20.95 -14.08
C LYS A 41 23.08 -22.09 -13.28
N GLY A 42 22.29 -23.10 -12.92
CA GLY A 42 22.78 -24.22 -12.14
C GLY A 42 21.79 -25.37 -11.98
N ASN A 43 22.15 -26.31 -11.10
CA ASN A 43 21.41 -27.55 -10.87
C ASN A 43 20.82 -27.58 -9.44
N GLY A 44 19.71 -28.30 -9.28
CA GLY A 44 19.05 -28.51 -7.99
C GLY A 44 17.96 -27.49 -7.66
N ASP A 45 17.35 -27.66 -6.49
CA ASP A 45 16.12 -26.95 -6.09
C ASP A 45 16.29 -25.44 -6.01
N ARG A 46 17.49 -24.95 -5.69
CA ARG A 46 17.81 -23.51 -5.73
C ARG A 46 17.49 -22.88 -7.09
N TYR A 47 17.73 -23.60 -8.19
CA TYR A 47 17.51 -23.14 -9.55
C TYR A 47 16.16 -23.61 -10.11
N ASN A 48 15.74 -24.82 -9.77
CA ASN A 48 14.49 -25.42 -10.25
C ASN A 48 13.24 -24.81 -9.61
N LEU A 49 13.35 -24.44 -8.33
CA LEU A 49 12.30 -23.87 -7.48
C LEU A 49 12.73 -22.47 -6.98
N CYS A 50 13.30 -21.67 -7.89
CA CYS A 50 13.97 -20.41 -7.54
C CYS A 50 13.08 -19.41 -6.79
N GLN A 51 11.76 -19.42 -7.02
CA GLN A 51 10.80 -18.59 -6.30
C GLN A 51 10.85 -18.79 -4.77
N SER A 52 11.10 -20.03 -4.31
CA SER A 52 11.12 -20.37 -2.89
C SER A 52 12.53 -20.60 -2.34
N HIS A 53 13.50 -20.96 -3.20
CA HIS A 53 14.81 -21.44 -2.76
C HIS A 53 16.00 -20.59 -3.22
N TYR A 54 15.82 -19.65 -4.16
CA TYR A 54 16.94 -18.82 -4.62
C TYR A 54 17.30 -17.73 -3.62
N PHE A 55 16.28 -17.11 -3.01
CA PHE A 55 16.39 -16.13 -1.94
C PHE A 55 15.91 -16.76 -0.63
N VAL A 56 16.83 -17.03 0.30
CA VAL A 56 16.56 -17.76 1.54
C VAL A 56 15.47 -17.08 2.38
N ASP A 57 15.53 -15.75 2.50
CA ASP A 57 14.55 -14.94 3.25
C ASP A 57 13.36 -14.46 2.39
N GLY A 58 13.22 -14.98 1.17
CA GLY A 58 12.26 -14.51 0.17
C GLY A 58 12.60 -13.12 -0.39
N LEU A 59 11.77 -12.62 -1.32
CA LEU A 59 11.99 -11.31 -1.96
C LEU A 59 11.53 -10.12 -1.13
N TYR A 60 10.59 -10.34 -0.21
CA TYR A 60 9.90 -9.30 0.53
C TYR A 60 10.15 -9.42 2.04
N THR A 61 10.19 -8.28 2.73
CA THR A 61 10.03 -8.22 4.18
C THR A 61 8.58 -8.50 4.56
N GLU A 62 8.32 -8.71 5.86
CA GLU A 62 6.96 -8.89 6.37
C GLU A 62 6.05 -7.69 6.04
N ASP A 63 6.62 -6.49 5.96
CA ASP A 63 5.94 -5.25 5.62
C ASP A 63 5.82 -4.99 4.10
N GLY A 64 6.24 -5.96 3.27
CA GLY A 64 6.13 -5.85 1.81
C GLY A 64 7.25 -5.05 1.12
N ILE A 65 8.37 -4.82 1.79
CA ILE A 65 9.52 -4.08 1.22
C ILE A 65 10.47 -5.06 0.53
N LEU A 66 10.96 -4.72 -0.66
CA LEU A 66 11.89 -5.56 -1.42
C LEU A 66 13.25 -5.66 -0.73
N ARG A 67 13.76 -6.89 -0.55
CA ARG A 67 15.03 -7.18 0.14
C ARG A 67 16.25 -7.13 -0.78
N TYR A 68 16.08 -7.31 -2.09
CA TYR A 68 17.18 -7.47 -3.03
C TYR A 68 17.13 -6.44 -4.16
N LYS A 69 18.32 -6.04 -4.63
CA LYS A 69 18.55 -5.18 -5.78
C LYS A 69 19.47 -5.87 -6.79
N LEU A 70 19.35 -5.49 -8.05
CA LEU A 70 20.18 -5.99 -9.13
C LEU A 70 21.39 -5.06 -9.33
N VAL A 71 22.59 -5.60 -9.14
CA VAL A 71 23.87 -4.90 -9.35
C VAL A 71 24.74 -5.76 -10.26
N GLU A 72 25.18 -5.22 -11.39
CA GLU A 72 26.06 -5.92 -12.35
C GLU A 72 25.54 -7.31 -12.79
N ASN A 73 24.21 -7.44 -12.99
CA ASN A 73 23.52 -8.70 -13.31
C ASN A 73 23.56 -9.77 -12.19
N ALA A 74 23.90 -9.39 -10.96
CA ALA A 74 23.81 -10.24 -9.78
C ALA A 74 22.78 -9.68 -8.79
N ALA A 75 22.09 -10.57 -8.10
CA ALA A 75 21.20 -10.16 -7.01
C ALA A 75 22.03 -9.87 -5.75
N GLN A 76 21.86 -8.68 -5.19
CA GLN A 76 22.52 -8.23 -3.97
C GLN A 76 21.46 -7.85 -2.92
N ALA A 77 21.68 -8.20 -1.66
CA ALA A 77 20.84 -7.74 -0.57
C ALA A 77 20.92 -6.20 -0.46
N ARG A 78 19.78 -5.55 -0.23
CA ARG A 78 19.72 -4.15 0.13
C ARG A 78 20.21 -3.97 1.57
N THR A 79 20.77 -2.80 1.83
CA THR A 79 21.17 -2.40 3.17
C THR A 79 19.95 -2.15 4.05
N GLU A 80 20.13 -2.25 5.37
CA GLU A 80 19.03 -2.00 6.32
C GLU A 80 18.57 -0.55 6.23
N GLU A 81 19.49 0.39 5.97
CA GLU A 81 19.18 1.81 5.77
C GLU A 81 18.26 2.04 4.56
N GLU A 82 18.50 1.33 3.45
CA GLU A 82 17.64 1.39 2.26
C GLU A 82 16.24 0.81 2.54
N ILE A 83 16.15 -0.26 3.34
CA ILE A 83 14.88 -0.88 3.71
C ILE A 83 14.12 0.01 4.70
N GLN A 84 14.81 0.60 5.68
CA GLN A 84 14.21 1.51 6.65
C GLN A 84 13.71 2.79 5.99
N ALA A 85 14.43 3.34 5.01
CA ALA A 85 13.96 4.49 4.24
C ALA A 85 12.65 4.18 3.49
N ASP A 86 12.51 3.00 2.88
CA ASP A 86 11.25 2.58 2.24
C ASP A 86 10.14 2.42 3.28
N ARG A 87 10.46 1.90 4.47
CA ARG A 87 9.51 1.75 5.59
C ARG A 87 8.99 3.09 6.08
N ASP A 88 9.87 4.07 6.23
CA ASP A 88 9.54 5.43 6.68
C ASP A 88 8.77 6.23 5.62
N ALA A 89 8.95 5.89 4.34
CA ALA A 89 8.20 6.47 3.23
C ALA A 89 6.79 5.90 3.07
N MET A 90 6.46 4.78 3.73
CA MET A 90 5.10 4.22 3.67
C MET A 90 4.11 5.15 4.37
N PRO A 91 2.90 5.35 3.80
CA PRO A 91 1.88 6.14 4.46
C PRO A 91 1.52 5.47 5.79
N LYS A 92 1.55 6.26 6.87
CA LYS A 92 1.10 5.78 8.18
C LYS A 92 -0.38 5.36 8.05
N PRO A 93 -0.78 4.22 8.64
CA PRO A 93 -2.18 3.81 8.62
C PRO A 93 -3.06 4.94 9.16
N VAL A 94 -4.08 5.32 8.40
CA VAL A 94 -5.11 6.22 8.90
C VAL A 94 -5.95 5.42 9.87
N ILE A 95 -5.81 5.71 11.16
CA ILE A 95 -6.65 5.12 12.21
C ILE A 95 -7.98 5.88 12.15
N PRO A 96 -9.09 5.23 11.77
CA PRO A 96 -10.39 5.90 11.83
C PRO A 96 -10.71 6.25 13.29
N PRO A 97 -11.47 7.34 13.53
CA PRO A 97 -11.93 7.65 14.87
C PRO A 97 -12.69 6.47 15.46
N THR A 98 -12.53 6.26 16.76
CA THR A 98 -13.22 5.21 17.49
C THR A 98 -14.73 5.49 17.56
N ASN A 99 -15.53 4.45 17.78
CA ASN A 99 -16.97 4.62 17.97
C ASN A 99 -17.30 5.59 19.12
N SER A 100 -16.50 5.59 20.19
CA SER A 100 -16.70 6.50 21.32
C SER A 100 -16.47 7.96 20.93
N GLU A 101 -15.45 8.25 20.12
CA GLU A 101 -15.20 9.61 19.60
C GLU A 101 -16.33 10.05 18.65
N LEU A 102 -16.79 9.16 17.77
CA LEU A 102 -17.91 9.42 16.87
C LEU A 102 -19.23 9.67 17.62
N GLU A 103 -19.49 8.95 18.72
CA GLU A 103 -20.67 9.17 19.55
C GLU A 103 -20.64 10.53 20.23
N ALA A 104 -19.47 10.94 20.75
CA ALA A 104 -19.28 12.26 21.35
C ALA A 104 -19.50 13.38 20.32
N GLU A 105 -18.93 13.24 19.12
CA GLU A 105 -19.11 14.20 18.03
C GLU A 105 -20.58 14.30 17.59
N ASN A 106 -21.27 13.16 17.43
CA ASN A 106 -22.69 13.12 17.09
C ASN A 106 -23.57 13.82 18.13
N LYS A 107 -23.25 13.69 19.42
CA LYS A 107 -23.99 14.37 20.49
C LYS A 107 -23.84 15.89 20.37
N ILE A 108 -22.62 16.37 20.10
CA ILE A 108 -22.35 17.80 19.92
C ILE A 108 -23.06 18.32 18.67
N LEU A 109 -22.95 17.61 17.54
CA LEU A 109 -23.61 17.97 16.28
C LEU A 109 -25.13 18.04 16.42
N LYS A 110 -25.75 17.06 17.10
CA LYS A 110 -27.18 17.09 17.39
C LYS A 110 -27.59 18.28 18.26
N ALA A 111 -26.78 18.63 19.27
CA ALA A 111 -27.05 19.79 20.10
C ALA A 111 -26.92 21.11 19.31
N GLN A 112 -25.94 21.21 18.41
CA GLN A 112 -25.79 22.36 17.52
C GLN A 112 -26.95 22.49 16.53
N LEU A 113 -27.39 21.38 15.94
CA LEU A 113 -28.56 21.35 15.06
C LEU A 113 -29.82 21.81 15.81
N GLN A 114 -30.06 21.28 17.02
CA GLN A 114 -31.20 21.70 17.82
C GLN A 114 -31.15 23.20 18.13
N ALA A 115 -30.01 23.71 18.58
CA ALA A 115 -29.86 25.13 18.88
C ALA A 115 -30.04 26.04 17.64
N ALA A 116 -29.66 25.55 16.46
CA ALA A 116 -29.87 26.26 15.19
C ALA A 116 -31.37 26.28 14.81
N THR A 117 -32.07 25.16 14.97
CA THR A 117 -33.52 25.08 14.76
C THR A 117 -34.28 25.98 15.73
N ASP A 118 -33.98 25.92 17.03
CA ASP A 118 -34.64 26.76 18.05
C ASP A 118 -34.45 28.26 17.76
N ARG A 119 -33.27 28.63 17.24
CA ARG A 119 -33.00 30.01 16.82
C ARG A 119 -33.82 30.39 15.58
N GLN A 120 -33.96 29.50 14.61
CA GLN A 120 -34.77 29.73 13.43
C GLN A 120 -36.24 29.94 13.80
N ASP A 121 -36.79 29.06 14.63
CA ASP A 121 -38.19 29.14 15.08
C ASP A 121 -38.47 30.48 15.78
N PHE A 122 -37.56 30.91 16.67
CA PHE A 122 -37.67 32.22 17.33
C PHE A 122 -37.66 33.40 16.33
N LEU A 123 -36.80 33.33 15.30
CA LEU A 123 -36.73 34.37 14.29
C LEU A 123 -38.00 34.40 13.43
N GLU A 124 -38.57 33.25 13.09
CA GLU A 124 -39.83 33.14 12.36
C GLU A 124 -40.99 33.74 13.15
N ASP A 125 -41.09 33.42 14.44
CA ASP A 125 -42.10 34.00 15.35
C ASP A 125 -41.96 35.52 15.44
N CYS A 126 -40.74 36.03 15.61
CA CYS A 126 -40.46 37.47 15.64
C CYS A 126 -40.87 38.17 14.33
N ILE A 127 -40.59 37.55 13.18
CA ILE A 127 -40.96 38.10 11.87
C ILE A 127 -42.49 38.11 11.72
N ALA A 128 -43.18 37.05 12.14
CA ALA A 128 -44.64 36.98 12.09
C ALA A 128 -45.31 38.07 12.96
N GLU A 129 -44.81 38.28 14.17
CA GLU A 129 -45.29 39.36 15.06
C GLU A 129 -45.07 40.75 14.47
N MET A 130 -43.86 41.01 13.95
CA MET A 130 -43.53 42.29 13.32
C MET A 130 -44.37 42.53 12.06
N ALA A 131 -44.63 41.48 11.25
CA ALA A 131 -45.49 41.57 10.08
C ALA A 131 -46.94 41.92 10.47
N MET A 132 -47.49 41.31 11.53
CA MET A 132 -48.82 41.67 12.02
C MET A 132 -48.90 43.14 12.43
N GLN A 133 -47.88 43.70 13.09
CA GLN A 133 -47.85 45.11 13.47
C GLN A 133 -47.76 46.06 12.27
N VAL A 134 -46.98 45.70 11.25
CA VAL A 134 -46.76 46.53 10.05
C VAL A 134 -47.96 46.53 9.11
N TYR A 135 -48.69 45.41 9.00
CA TYR A 135 -49.84 45.27 8.08
C TYR A 135 -51.20 45.51 8.75
N ALA A 136 -51.27 45.91 10.03
CA ALA A 136 -52.51 46.18 10.75
C ALA A 136 -53.19 47.55 10.42
N VAL A 137 -52.96 48.12 9.24
CA VAL A 137 -53.59 49.36 8.76
C VAL A 137 -54.64 49.06 7.70
#